data_AF-A0A1I1TSW7-F1
#
_entry.id   AF-A0A1I1TSW7-F1
#
_cell.length_a   1.000
_cell.length_b   1.000
_cell.length_c   1.000
_cell.angle_alpha   90.00
_cell.angle_beta   90.00
_cell.angle_gamma   90.00
#
_symmetry.space_group_name_H-M   'P 1'
#
loop_
_entity.id
_entity.type
_entity.pdbx_description
1 polymer ?
#
loop_
_entity_poly.entity_id
_entity_poly.type
_entity_poly.pdbx_seq_one_letter_code
_entity_poly.pdbx_strand_id
1 'polypeptide(L)' 'MANIGTFTAEKDGFTGTLRTLTLNVKVKLVANDKGENESAPDFCLQAAGHDIGAAWKKTSEADAPMCP' A
#
# COMPACT_ATOMS: atom_id res chain seq x y z
N MET A 1 -11.07 22.02 -11.43
CA MET A 1 -9.69 21.97 -10.89
C MET A 1 -9.78 21.40 -9.49
N ALA A 2 -9.09 20.30 -9.17
CA ALA A 2 -9.19 19.68 -7.86
C ALA A 2 -8.07 20.20 -6.96
N ASN A 3 -8.43 20.92 -5.90
CA ASN A 3 -7.46 21.35 -4.88
C ASN A 3 -7.15 20.14 -3.99
N ILE A 4 -5.91 19.65 -4.05
CA ILE A 4 -5.41 18.50 -3.27
C ILE A 4 -4.89 18.89 -1.89
N GLY A 5 -5.07 20.15 -1.50
CA GLY A 5 -4.63 20.65 -0.21
C GLY A 5 -4.68 22.16 -0.12
N THR A 6 -4.53 22.65 1.10
CA THR A 6 -4.45 24.07 1.44
C THR A 6 -3.28 24.26 2.39
N PHE A 7 -2.39 25.20 2.05
CA PHE A 7 -1.17 25.48 2.80
C PHE A 7 -1.04 26.98 3.03
N THR A 8 -0.48 27.32 4.19
CA THR A 8 -0.12 28.68 4.59
C THR A 8 1.41 28.82 4.52
N ALA A 9 1.89 29.89 3.90
CA ALA A 9 3.32 30.21 3.88
C ALA A 9 3.77 30.73 5.25
N GLU A 10 4.88 30.20 5.73
CA GLU A 10 5.57 30.61 6.96
C GLU A 10 7.01 31.04 6.64
N LYS A 11 7.75 31.53 7.65
CA LYS A 11 9.11 32.07 7.47
C LYS A 11 10.09 31.06 6.86
N ASP A 12 9.95 29.78 7.21
CA ASP A 12 10.87 28.72 6.81
C ASP A 12 10.17 27.55 6.08
N GLY A 13 8.92 27.73 5.61
CA GLY A 13 8.22 26.66 4.91
C GLY A 13 6.71 26.86 4.72
N PHE A 14 5.99 25.77 4.57
CA PHE A 14 4.53 25.76 4.39
C PHE A 14 3.88 24.76 5.36
N THR A 15 2.87 25.21 6.10
CA THR A 15 2.07 24.37 6.99
C THR A 15 0.66 24.26 6.44
N GLY A 16 0.08 23.06 6.41
CA GLY A 16 -1.24 22.89 5.85
C GLY A 16 -1.74 21.46 5.81
N THR A 17 -2.87 21.30 5.14
CA THR A 17 -3.54 20.01 4.97
C THR A 17 -3.39 19.54 3.54
N LEU A 18 -2.79 18.36 3.38
CA LEU A 18 -2.75 17.65 2.10
C LEU A 18 -3.88 16.63 2.08
N ARG A 19 -4.82 16.78 1.16
CA ARG A 19 -5.87 15.81 0.87
C ARG A 19 -5.64 15.26 -0.53
N THR A 20 -4.79 14.25 -0.61
CA THR A 20 -4.58 13.47 -1.83
C THR A 20 -5.86 12.72 -2.20
N LEU A 21 -5.98 12.33 -3.48
CA LEU A 21 -7.09 11.50 -3.94
C LEU A 21 -7.08 10.17 -3.16
N THR A 22 -7.99 10.02 -2.21
CA THR A 22 -8.20 8.76 -1.52
C THR A 22 -8.83 7.77 -2.51
N LEU A 23 -8.03 6.84 -3.06
CA LEU A 23 -8.50 5.82 -4.00
C LEU A 23 -9.19 4.68 -3.23
N ASN A 24 -10.50 4.80 -3.00
CA ASN A 24 -11.32 3.73 -2.45
C ASN A 24 -12.02 2.96 -3.57
N VAL A 25 -11.33 1.96 -4.12
CA VAL A 25 -11.87 1.10 -5.18
C VAL A 25 -11.93 -0.36 -4.71
N LYS A 26 -12.86 -1.13 -5.27
CA LYS A 26 -12.87 -2.58 -5.07
C LYS A 26 -11.71 -3.19 -5.85
N VAL A 27 -10.90 -3.99 -5.16
CA VAL A 27 -9.75 -4.67 -5.73
C VAL A 27 -9.92 -6.18 -5.58
N LYS A 28 -9.31 -6.93 -6.50
CA LYS A 28 -9.14 -8.37 -6.38
C LYS A 28 -7.65 -8.66 -6.22
N LEU A 29 -7.30 -9.51 -5.27
CA LEU A 29 -5.97 -10.11 -5.19
C LEU A 29 -5.95 -11.33 -6.13
N VAL A 30 -5.09 -11.29 -7.14
CA VAL A 30 -4.85 -12.38 -8.08
C VAL A 30 -3.55 -13.04 -7.69
N ALA A 31 -3.57 -14.35 -7.44
CA ALA A 31 -2.35 -15.09 -7.08
C ALA A 31 -1.32 -14.97 -8.21
N ASN A 32 -0.11 -14.61 -7.84
CA ASN A 32 1.00 -14.52 -8.76
C ASN A 32 1.79 -15.83 -8.74
N ASP A 33 2.22 -16.30 -9.91
CA ASP A 33 3.16 -17.41 -9.97
C ASP A 33 4.55 -16.86 -9.62
N LYS A 34 5.03 -17.23 -8.43
CA LYS A 34 6.33 -16.75 -7.95
C LYS A 34 7.50 -17.43 -8.66
N GLY A 35 7.28 -18.55 -9.34
CA GLY A 35 8.36 -19.37 -9.89
C GLY A 35 9.47 -19.60 -8.85
N GLU A 36 10.71 -19.33 -9.25
CA GLU A 36 11.90 -19.43 -8.38
C GLU A 36 12.23 -18.12 -7.64
N ASN A 37 11.45 -17.05 -7.83
CA ASN A 37 11.75 -15.75 -7.24
C ASN A 37 10.96 -15.55 -5.94
N GLU A 38 11.61 -15.84 -4.81
CA GLU A 38 11.02 -15.65 -3.48
C GLU A 38 10.69 -14.18 -3.15
N SER A 39 11.37 -13.23 -3.79
CA SER A 39 11.10 -11.79 -3.64
C SER A 39 9.89 -11.33 -4.46
N ALA A 40 9.40 -12.15 -5.39
CA ALA A 40 8.21 -11.83 -6.16
C ALA A 40 6.96 -11.75 -5.25
N PRO A 41 6.01 -10.86 -5.58
CA PRO A 41 4.78 -10.73 -4.80
C PRO A 41 3.94 -12.01 -4.85
N ASP A 42 3.23 -12.31 -3.76
CA ASP A 42 2.25 -13.40 -3.68
C ASP A 42 1.00 -13.10 -4.50
N PHE A 43 0.64 -11.82 -4.60
CA PHE A 43 -0.56 -11.38 -5.29
C PHE A 43 -0.32 -10.10 -6.07
N CYS A 44 -0.91 -10.03 -7.27
CA CYS A 44 -1.14 -8.77 -7.98
C CYS A 44 -2.52 -8.21 -7.58
N LEU A 45 -2.58 -6.90 -7.30
CA LEU A 45 -3.84 -6.20 -7.03
C LEU A 45 -4.41 -5.68 -8.34
N GLN A 46 -5.60 -6.14 -8.68
CA GLN A 46 -6.31 -5.73 -9.87
C GLN A 46 -7.58 -4.92 -9.53
N ALA A 47 -7.76 -3.77 -10.16
CA ALA A 47 -8.99 -2.98 -10.11
C ALA A 47 -9.51 -2.74 -11.53
N ALA A 48 -10.79 -3.05 -11.76
CA ALA A 48 -11.42 -2.91 -13.09
C ALA A 48 -10.64 -3.57 -14.25
N GLY A 49 -9.93 -4.68 -13.98
CA GLY A 49 -9.12 -5.37 -14.99
C GLY A 49 -7.70 -4.82 -15.15
N HIS A 50 -7.31 -3.79 -14.41
CA HIS A 50 -5.97 -3.19 -14.46
C HIS A 50 -5.16 -3.51 -13.21
N ASP A 51 -3.87 -3.76 -13.40
CA ASP A 51 -2.92 -3.99 -12.31
C ASP A 51 -2.54 -2.65 -11.67
N ILE A 52 -2.76 -2.55 -10.36
CA ILE A 52 -2.59 -1.30 -9.59
C ILE A 52 -1.66 -1.46 -8.39
N GLY A 53 -1.16 -2.67 -8.13
CA GLY A 53 -0.26 -2.91 -7.01
C GLY A 53 0.10 -4.37 -6.81
N ALA A 54 0.87 -4.62 -5.75
CA ALA A 54 1.38 -5.92 -5.38
C ALA A 54 1.22 -6.15 -3.87
N ALA A 55 1.05 -7.40 -3.46
CA ALA A 55 0.97 -7.79 -2.06
C ALA A 55 1.77 -9.07 -1.78
N TRP A 56 2.34 -9.13 -0.58
CA TRP A 56 3.09 -10.26 -0.06
C TRP A 56 2.34 -10.84 1.15
N LYS A 57 2.30 -12.17 1.26
CA LYS A 57 1.81 -12.84 2.47
C LYS A 57 2.86 -12.70 3.54
N LYS A 58 2.50 -12.09 4.67
CA LYS A 58 3.32 -12.13 5.87
C LYS A 58 2.87 -13.33 6.72
N THR A 59 3.70 -14.37 6.79
CA THR A 59 3.52 -15.43 7.78
C THR A 59 4.21 -14.96 9.05
N SER A 60 3.46 -14.71 10.12
CA SER A 60 4.07 -14.43 11.42
C SER A 60 4.71 -15.71 11.94
N GLU A 61 6.03 -15.72 12.14
CA GLU A 61 6.64 -16.67 13.07
C GLU A 61 6.07 -16.36 14.46
N ALA A 62 5.32 -17.31 15.00
CA ALA A 62 4.85 -17.25 16.37
C ALA A 62 6.08 -17.35 17.28
N ASP A 63 6.47 -16.21 17.83
CA ASP A 63 7.27 -16.11 19.04
C ASP A 63 6.55 -16.86 20.18
N ALA A 64 7.12 -17.97 20.66
CA ALA A 64 7.15 -18.45 22.06
C ALA A 64 7.64 -19.93 22.13
N PRO A 65 8.42 -20.32 23.17
CA PRO A 65 7.84 -20.39 24.52
C PRO A 65 8.34 -19.30 25.46
N MET A 66 7.39 -18.84 26.27
CA MET A 66 7.60 -18.11 27.53
C MET A 66 8.65 -18.78 28.42
N CYS A 67 9.32 -17.94 29.21
CA CYS A 67 10.41 -18.17 30.15
C CYS A 67 10.40 -19.50 30.92
N PRO A 68 11.58 -20.04 31.31
CA PRO A 68 11.67 -20.96 32.44
C PRO A 68 11.33 -20.28 33.77
#